data_AF-A0A9P8RGV6-F1
#
_entry.id   AF-A0A9P8RGV6-F1
#
_cell.length_a   1.000
_cell.length_b   1.000
_cell.length_c   1.000
_cell.angle_alpha   90.00
_cell.angle_beta   90.00
_cell.angle_gamma   90.00
#
_symmetry.space_group_name_H-M   'P 1'
#
loop_
_entity.id
_entity.type
_entity.pdbx_description
1 polymer ?
#
loop_
_entity_poly.entity_id
_entity_poly.type
_entity_poly.pdbx_seq_one_letter_code
_entity_poly.pdbx_strand_id
1 'polypeptide(L)'
;MSSSQGLNYIVDWWYPYYQSCQKYLLVIAQHTNHVQALAASVNLRLPFQILQPPNGDDILTIYIRRLVATGLDTPSILYLFFGDDWPMGIGHIHQVERRNYLCAAKSASWLEVKSYYDVGDGQSIPYLRPLQNATEEEIVAAESAWSAWLAMQDWMVGPRSP
;
A
#
# COMPACT_ATOMS: atom_id res chain seq x y z
N MET A 1 -10.04 -17.47 15.36
CA MET A 1 -9.34 -16.79 16.48
C MET A 1 -10.34 -15.90 17.20
N SER A 2 -10.34 -15.85 18.53
CA SER A 2 -11.18 -14.88 19.25
C SER A 2 -10.66 -13.46 18.98
N SER A 3 -11.55 -12.46 19.04
CA SER A 3 -11.18 -11.05 18.79
C SER A 3 -10.06 -10.56 19.72
N SER A 4 -9.99 -11.08 20.95
CA SER A 4 -8.93 -10.79 21.92
C SER A 4 -7.57 -11.40 21.54
N GLN A 5 -7.54 -12.60 20.97
CA GLN A 5 -6.30 -13.23 20.50
C GLN A 5 -5.73 -12.51 19.28
N GLY A 6 -6.59 -12.00 18.39
CA GLY A 6 -6.18 -11.20 17.23
C GLY A 6 -5.54 -9.86 17.62
N LEU A 7 -6.14 -9.14 18.58
CA LEU A 7 -5.59 -7.87 19.06
C LEU A 7 -4.20 -8.06 19.71
N ASN A 8 -4.04 -9.09 20.55
CA ASN A 8 -2.76 -9.38 21.20
C ASN A 8 -1.68 -9.71 20.17
N TYR A 9 -2.02 -10.47 19.11
CA TYR A 9 -1.07 -10.70 18.01
C TYR A 9 -0.62 -9.40 17.33
N ILE A 10 -1.56 -8.50 17.02
CA ILE A 10 -1.26 -7.22 16.38
C ILE A 10 -0.29 -6.40 17.24
N VAL A 11 -0.60 -6.24 18.54
CA VAL A 11 0.17 -5.39 19.45
C VAL A 11 1.52 -6.01 19.80
N ASP A 12 1.56 -7.30 20.12
CA ASP A 12 2.77 -7.94 20.65
C ASP A 12 3.73 -8.40 19.56
N TRP A 13 3.21 -8.78 18.39
CA TRP A 13 4.00 -9.42 17.33
C TRP A 13 4.15 -8.62 16.06
N TRP A 14 3.17 -7.82 15.66
CA TRP A 14 3.26 -7.09 14.39
C TRP A 14 3.72 -5.64 14.57
N TYR A 15 3.08 -4.93 15.50
CA TYR A 15 3.29 -3.50 15.69
C TYR A 15 4.75 -3.10 15.98
N PRO A 16 5.56 -3.88 16.74
CA PRO A 16 6.98 -3.57 16.91
C PRO A 16 7.77 -3.55 15.58
N TYR A 17 7.50 -4.48 14.66
CA TYR A 17 8.14 -4.49 13.34
C TYR A 17 7.64 -3.34 12.47
N TYR A 18 6.35 -3.00 12.55
CA TYR A 18 5.81 -1.81 11.88
C TYR A 18 6.52 -0.53 12.35
N GLN A 19 6.67 -0.36 13.66
CA GLN A 19 7.40 0.77 14.24
C GLN A 19 8.88 0.78 13.83
N SER A 20 9.52 -0.40 13.71
CA SER A 20 10.89 -0.53 13.19
C SER A 20 10.97 0.01 11.75
N CYS A 21 10.03 -0.38 10.88
CA CYS A 21 9.95 0.12 9.50
C CYS A 21 9.75 1.63 9.44
N GLN A 22 8.86 2.17 10.29
CA GLN A 22 8.59 3.60 10.39
C GLN A 22 9.85 4.36 10.80
N LYS A 23 10.52 3.88 11.85
CA LYS A 23 11.77 4.47 12.34
C LYS A 23 12.88 4.40 11.29
N TYR A 24 13.00 3.28 10.57
CA TYR A 24 14.00 3.13 9.50
C TYR A 24 13.80 4.19 8.41
N LEU A 25 12.57 4.37 7.93
CA LEU A 25 12.24 5.41 6.94
C LEU A 25 12.60 6.81 7.45
N LEU A 26 12.21 7.12 8.69
CA LEU A 26 12.37 8.43 9.32
C LEU A 26 13.79 8.75 9.76
N VAL A 27 14.66 7.78 9.99
CA VAL A 27 16.00 8.05 10.56
C VAL A 27 17.10 7.74 9.56
N ILE A 28 16.88 6.76 8.68
CA ILE A 28 17.92 6.24 7.80
C ILE A 28 17.54 6.47 6.34
N ALA A 29 16.46 5.83 5.88
CA ALA A 29 16.17 5.69 4.46
C ALA A 29 16.05 7.05 3.76
N GLN A 30 15.29 7.99 4.35
CA GLN A 30 15.05 9.32 3.77
C GLN A 30 16.30 10.17 3.54
N HIS A 31 17.42 9.83 4.18
CA HIS A 31 18.69 10.55 4.03
C HIS A 31 19.64 9.87 3.03
N THR A 32 19.26 8.76 2.42
CA THR A 32 20.08 8.07 1.42
C THR A 32 19.82 8.60 0.00
N ASN A 33 20.86 8.68 -0.83
CA ASN A 33 20.75 9.13 -2.22
C ASN A 33 19.78 8.27 -3.04
N HIS A 34 19.77 6.94 -2.81
CA HIS A 34 18.91 6.01 -3.54
C HIS A 34 17.43 6.30 -3.28
N VAL A 35 17.04 6.49 -2.01
CA VAL A 35 15.66 6.80 -1.62
C VAL A 35 15.25 8.19 -2.09
N GLN A 36 16.14 9.18 -1.99
CA GLN A 36 15.88 10.54 -2.50
C GLN A 36 15.67 10.57 -4.00
N ALA A 37 16.51 9.89 -4.78
CA ALA A 37 16.37 9.80 -6.22
C ALA A 37 15.07 9.08 -6.61
N LEU A 38 14.76 7.96 -5.95
CA LEU A 38 13.53 7.21 -6.23
C LEU A 38 12.29 8.03 -5.89
N ALA A 39 12.22 8.62 -4.69
CA ALA A 39 11.11 9.45 -4.26
C ALA A 39 10.87 10.64 -5.21
N ALA A 40 11.95 11.32 -5.63
CA ALA A 40 11.87 12.39 -6.62
C ALA A 40 11.32 11.89 -7.98
N SER A 41 11.78 10.73 -8.46
CA SER A 41 11.32 10.15 -9.73
C SER A 41 9.82 9.81 -9.77
N VAL A 42 9.22 9.56 -8.60
CA VAL A 42 7.81 9.20 -8.48
C VAL A 42 6.95 10.30 -7.85
N ASN A 43 7.48 11.54 -7.82
CA ASN A 43 6.85 12.72 -7.23
C ASN A 43 6.30 12.45 -5.82
N LEU A 44 7.17 11.96 -4.95
CA LEU A 44 6.89 11.67 -3.56
C LEU A 44 7.84 12.48 -2.68
N ARG A 45 7.30 13.25 -1.75
CA ARG A 45 8.10 13.97 -0.76
C ARG A 45 8.48 13.02 0.36
N LEU A 46 9.75 13.07 0.74
CA LEU A 46 10.25 12.38 1.91
C LEU A 46 9.83 13.08 3.20
N PRO A 47 9.83 12.39 4.36
CA PRO A 47 9.31 12.96 5.60
C PRO A 47 9.93 14.31 5.98
N PHE A 48 11.24 14.49 5.81
CA PHE A 48 11.94 15.75 6.09
C PHE A 48 11.56 16.91 5.14
N GLN A 49 10.96 16.61 3.99
CA GLN A 49 10.53 17.60 3.00
C GLN A 49 9.08 18.06 3.24
N ILE A 50 8.38 17.44 4.18
CA ILE A 50 6.99 17.73 4.48
C ILE A 50 6.94 18.77 5.61
N LEU A 51 6.59 20.01 5.26
CA LEU A 51 6.49 21.13 6.22
C LEU A 51 5.40 20.93 7.28
N GLN A 52 4.32 20.24 6.91
CA GLN A 52 3.21 19.86 7.81
C GLN A 52 2.94 18.37 7.60
N PRO A 53 3.44 17.47 8.46
CA PRO A 53 3.17 16.05 8.31
C PRO A 53 1.66 15.84 8.35
N PRO A 54 1.07 15.09 7.39
CA PRO A 54 -0.33 14.73 7.46
C PRO A 54 -0.54 13.99 8.78
N ASN A 55 -1.42 14.53 9.65
CA ASN A 55 -1.72 14.08 11.02
C ASN A 55 -1.16 12.70 11.39
N GLY A 56 0.14 12.68 11.76
CA GLY A 56 0.86 11.63 12.49
C GLY A 56 0.98 10.21 11.91
N ASP A 57 -0.09 9.64 11.37
CA ASP A 57 -0.33 8.21 11.62
C ASP A 57 -0.25 7.31 10.39
N ASP A 58 -0.18 7.88 9.17
CA ASP A 58 -0.24 7.06 7.94
C ASP A 58 0.88 7.34 6.95
N ILE A 59 2.08 7.67 7.47
CA ILE A 59 3.21 7.99 6.61
C ILE A 59 3.61 6.81 5.74
N LEU A 60 3.66 5.57 6.28
CA LEU A 60 4.13 4.39 5.54
C LEU A 60 3.21 4.00 4.38
N THR A 61 1.89 4.07 4.57
CA THR A 61 0.91 3.70 3.54
C THR A 61 1.03 4.60 2.31
N ILE A 62 1.34 5.88 2.48
CA ILE A 62 1.61 6.80 1.36
C ILE A 62 2.74 6.28 0.46
N TYR A 63 3.85 5.81 1.04
CA TYR A 63 4.98 5.27 0.27
C TYR A 63 4.61 3.93 -0.36
N ILE A 64 3.98 3.02 0.39
CA ILE A 64 3.57 1.70 -0.12
C ILE A 64 2.65 1.88 -1.33
N ARG A 65 1.62 2.72 -1.23
CA ARG A 65 0.69 3.04 -2.32
C ARG A 65 1.41 3.58 -3.55
N ARG A 66 2.33 4.54 -3.38
CA ARG A 66 3.11 5.10 -4.50
C ARG A 66 4.00 4.05 -5.15
N LEU A 67 4.70 3.23 -4.36
CA LEU A 67 5.59 2.18 -4.88
C LEU A 67 4.80 1.12 -5.65
N VAL A 68 3.67 0.65 -5.12
CA VAL A 68 2.81 -0.34 -5.80
C VAL A 68 2.29 0.22 -7.13
N ALA A 69 1.67 1.40 -7.12
CA ALA A 69 1.06 1.98 -8.33
C ALA A 69 2.08 2.35 -9.42
N THR A 70 3.33 2.65 -9.03
CA THR A 70 4.43 2.93 -9.98
C THR A 70 5.25 1.69 -10.34
N GLY A 71 4.94 0.51 -9.79
CA GLY A 71 5.63 -0.75 -10.05
C GLY A 71 7.05 -0.80 -9.48
N LEU A 72 7.31 -0.10 -8.38
CA LEU A 72 8.58 -0.03 -7.66
C LEU A 72 8.52 -0.73 -6.29
N ASP A 73 7.68 -1.74 -6.15
CA ASP A 73 7.43 -2.46 -4.91
C ASP A 73 8.16 -3.81 -4.83
N THR A 74 9.37 -3.89 -5.42
CA THR A 74 10.20 -5.11 -5.35
C THR A 74 10.81 -5.29 -3.95
N PRO A 75 11.16 -6.52 -3.54
CA PRO A 75 11.78 -6.77 -2.23
C PRO A 75 13.00 -5.88 -1.95
N SER A 76 13.82 -5.60 -2.96
CA SER A 76 14.98 -4.72 -2.81
C SER A 76 14.61 -3.26 -2.56
N ILE A 77 13.55 -2.74 -3.20
CA ILE A 77 13.08 -1.37 -2.95
C ILE A 77 12.36 -1.28 -1.61
N LEU A 78 11.58 -2.29 -1.24
CA LEU A 78 10.92 -2.34 0.08
C LEU A 78 11.96 -2.37 1.20
N TYR A 79 13.01 -3.18 1.05
CA TYR A 79 14.16 -3.17 1.95
C TYR A 79 14.82 -1.78 2.02
N LEU A 80 15.04 -1.14 0.87
CA LEU A 80 15.67 0.17 0.79
C LEU A 80 14.88 1.26 1.55
N PHE A 81 13.54 1.21 1.52
CA PHE A 81 12.69 2.18 2.21
C PHE A 81 12.41 1.84 3.68
N PHE A 82 12.30 0.56 4.02
CA PHE A 82 11.70 0.12 5.29
C PHE A 82 12.62 -0.77 6.14
N GLY A 83 13.82 -1.12 5.67
CA GLY A 83 14.80 -1.90 6.42
C GLY A 83 14.49 -3.40 6.45
N ASP A 84 15.28 -4.17 7.21
CA ASP A 84 15.22 -5.65 7.24
C ASP A 84 13.88 -6.19 7.76
N ASP A 85 13.21 -5.44 8.63
CA ASP A 85 11.95 -5.84 9.27
C ASP A 85 10.73 -5.69 8.36
N TRP A 86 10.88 -5.16 7.14
CA TRP A 86 9.78 -4.90 6.23
C TRP A 86 8.84 -6.09 5.99
N PRO A 87 9.29 -7.36 5.86
CA PRO A 87 8.39 -8.46 5.59
C PRO A 87 7.38 -8.67 6.72
N MET A 88 7.81 -8.49 7.97
CA MET A 88 6.95 -8.61 9.15
C MET A 88 6.20 -7.30 9.44
N GLY A 89 6.83 -6.15 9.22
CA GLY A 89 6.28 -4.84 9.55
C GLY A 89 5.26 -4.32 8.54
N ILE A 90 5.61 -4.26 7.25
CA ILE A 90 4.72 -3.71 6.21
C ILE A 90 4.26 -4.75 5.18
N GLY A 91 4.77 -5.98 5.23
CA GLY A 91 4.48 -7.02 4.22
C GLY A 91 2.99 -7.27 4.01
N HIS A 92 2.19 -7.32 5.07
CA HIS A 92 0.74 -7.48 4.91
C HIS A 92 0.06 -6.24 4.31
N ILE A 93 0.52 -5.02 4.66
CA ILE A 93 -0.01 -3.76 4.11
C ILE A 93 0.30 -3.68 2.62
N HIS A 94 1.53 -4.04 2.24
CA HIS A 94 1.97 -4.17 0.86
C HIS A 94 1.12 -5.16 0.07
N GLN A 95 0.88 -6.36 0.59
CA GLN A 95 0.00 -7.36 -0.04
C GLN A 95 -1.44 -6.86 -0.21
N VAL A 96 -1.99 -6.22 0.82
CA VAL A 96 -3.34 -5.62 0.76
C VAL A 96 -3.40 -4.54 -0.31
N GLU A 97 -2.39 -3.68 -0.39
CA GLU A 97 -2.36 -2.59 -1.38
C GLU A 97 -2.20 -3.12 -2.82
N ARG A 98 -1.38 -4.15 -3.05
CA ARG A 98 -1.30 -4.82 -4.36
C ARG A 98 -2.66 -5.38 -4.81
N ARG A 99 -3.39 -6.02 -3.90
CA ARG A 99 -4.75 -6.51 -4.17
C ARG A 99 -5.73 -5.37 -4.45
N ASN A 100 -5.68 -4.29 -3.65
CA ASN A 100 -6.52 -3.11 -3.87
C ASN A 100 -6.25 -2.49 -5.25
N TYR A 101 -4.99 -2.43 -5.67
CA TYR A 101 -4.61 -1.90 -6.97
C TYR A 101 -5.15 -2.75 -8.13
N LEU A 102 -5.10 -4.09 -8.03
CA LEU A 102 -5.72 -4.99 -9.00
C LEU A 102 -7.24 -4.78 -9.09
N CYS A 103 -7.92 -4.66 -7.93
CA CYS A 103 -9.36 -4.39 -7.89
C CYS A 103 -9.69 -3.04 -8.54
N ALA A 104 -8.95 -1.98 -8.20
CA ALA A 104 -9.15 -0.65 -8.77
C ALA A 104 -8.94 -0.64 -10.29
N ALA A 105 -7.87 -1.28 -10.77
CA ALA A 105 -7.60 -1.42 -12.20
C ALA A 105 -8.69 -2.22 -12.95
N LYS A 106 -9.38 -3.13 -12.27
CA LYS A 106 -10.50 -3.92 -12.82
C LYS A 106 -11.82 -3.17 -12.81
N SER A 107 -12.06 -2.29 -11.84
CA SER A 107 -13.36 -1.67 -11.60
C SER A 107 -13.54 -0.25 -12.14
N ALA A 108 -12.44 0.45 -12.44
CA ALA A 108 -12.45 1.87 -12.79
C ALA A 108 -11.58 2.19 -14.00
N SER A 109 -11.73 3.40 -14.54
CA SER A 109 -10.87 3.89 -15.63
C SER A 109 -9.47 4.22 -15.14
N TRP A 110 -8.49 4.24 -16.05
CA TRP A 110 -7.11 4.63 -15.72
C TRP A 110 -7.01 6.00 -15.03
N LEU A 111 -7.78 6.99 -15.51
CA LEU A 111 -7.78 8.34 -14.95
C LEU A 111 -8.36 8.39 -13.53
N GLU A 112 -9.41 7.63 -13.29
CA GLU A 112 -10.05 7.51 -11.98
C GLU A 112 -9.12 6.80 -10.98
N VAL A 113 -8.54 5.66 -11.35
CA VAL A 113 -7.56 4.96 -10.52
C VAL A 113 -6.39 5.88 -10.18
N LYS A 114 -5.86 6.61 -11.16
CA LYS A 114 -4.76 7.55 -10.96
C LYS A 114 -5.09 8.58 -9.86
N SER A 115 -6.31 9.11 -9.85
CA SER A 115 -6.72 10.13 -8.88
C SER A 115 -6.69 9.63 -7.43
N TYR A 116 -7.00 8.34 -7.19
CA TYR A 116 -6.94 7.72 -5.86
C TYR A 116 -5.52 7.49 -5.32
N TYR A 117 -4.50 7.66 -6.17
CA TYR A 117 -3.10 7.60 -5.78
C TYR A 117 -2.45 8.98 -5.65
N ASP A 118 -3.15 10.08 -5.91
CA ASP A 118 -2.63 11.42 -5.63
C ASP A 118 -2.67 11.68 -4.10
N VAL A 119 -1.62 12.30 -3.54
CA VAL A 119 -1.43 12.45 -2.07
C VAL A 119 -1.77 13.87 -1.59
N GLY A 120 -2.15 14.78 -2.50
CA GLY A 120 -2.38 16.19 -2.19
C GLY A 120 -1.08 17.01 -2.15
N ASP A 121 -1.19 18.32 -1.89
CA ASP A 121 -0.05 19.27 -1.75
C ASP A 121 0.97 19.27 -2.90
N GLY A 122 0.50 19.01 -4.13
CA GLY A 122 1.33 18.94 -5.33
C GLY A 122 2.02 17.58 -5.57
N GLN A 123 1.75 16.58 -4.73
CA GLN A 123 2.28 15.21 -4.89
C GLN A 123 1.33 14.34 -5.72
N SER A 124 1.24 14.64 -7.03
CA SER A 124 0.51 13.81 -7.99
C SER A 124 1.34 12.62 -8.45
N ILE A 125 0.73 11.45 -8.57
CA ILE A 125 1.39 10.28 -9.17
C ILE A 125 1.76 10.60 -10.63
N PRO A 126 3.01 10.35 -11.07
CA PRO A 126 3.41 10.71 -12.43
C PRO A 126 2.87 9.72 -13.48
N TYR A 127 2.74 8.45 -13.14
CA TYR A 127 2.25 7.40 -14.02
C TYR A 127 1.76 6.20 -13.21
N LEU A 128 0.92 5.36 -13.84
CA LEU A 128 0.54 4.05 -13.33
C LEU A 128 1.25 2.96 -14.14
N ARG A 129 1.60 1.85 -13.50
CA ARG A 129 2.07 0.64 -14.18
C ARG A 129 1.16 -0.53 -13.85
N PRO A 130 0.89 -1.46 -14.78
CA PRO A 130 0.31 -2.76 -14.42
C PRO A 130 1.13 -3.41 -13.30
N LEU A 131 0.47 -4.13 -12.40
CA LEU A 131 1.14 -4.76 -11.26
C LEU A 131 2.25 -5.70 -11.78
N GLN A 132 3.48 -5.51 -11.28
CA GLN A 132 4.63 -6.29 -11.71
C GLN A 132 4.77 -7.56 -10.86
N ASN A 133 5.20 -8.65 -11.50
CA ASN A 133 5.47 -9.94 -10.86
C ASN A 133 4.32 -10.45 -9.99
N ALA A 134 3.07 -10.23 -10.42
CA ALA A 134 1.90 -10.78 -9.73
C ALA A 134 1.92 -12.31 -9.85
N THR A 135 1.86 -13.03 -8.73
CA THR A 135 1.73 -14.48 -8.77
C THR A 135 0.30 -14.89 -9.14
N GLU A 136 0.13 -16.12 -9.62
CA GLU A 136 -1.20 -16.64 -9.91
C GLU A 136 -2.07 -16.67 -8.65
N GLU A 137 -1.47 -17.00 -7.51
CA GLU A 137 -2.16 -16.97 -6.21
C GLU A 137 -2.63 -15.56 -5.84
N GLU A 138 -1.83 -14.53 -6.09
CA GLU A 138 -2.24 -13.13 -5.85
C GLU A 138 -3.43 -12.72 -6.72
N ILE A 139 -3.40 -13.10 -8.01
CA ILE A 139 -4.47 -12.80 -8.96
C ILE A 139 -5.75 -13.51 -8.54
N VAL A 140 -5.70 -14.81 -8.28
CA VAL A 140 -6.86 -15.62 -7.86
C VAL A 140 -7.44 -15.11 -6.53
N ALA A 141 -6.58 -14.74 -5.58
CA ALA A 141 -7.02 -14.15 -4.32
C ALA A 141 -7.71 -12.80 -4.52
N ALA A 142 -7.19 -11.95 -5.41
CA ALA A 142 -7.81 -10.67 -5.76
C ALA A 142 -9.17 -10.88 -6.44
N GLU A 143 -9.28 -11.79 -7.39
CA GLU A 143 -10.54 -12.10 -8.07
C GLU A 143 -11.60 -12.67 -7.13
N SER A 144 -11.19 -13.55 -6.21
CA SER A 144 -12.08 -14.12 -5.20
C SER A 144 -12.60 -13.05 -4.24
N ALA A 145 -11.72 -12.18 -3.74
CA ALA A 145 -12.10 -11.07 -2.88
C ALA A 145 -13.03 -10.08 -3.57
N TRP A 146 -12.75 -9.74 -4.84
CA TRP A 146 -13.60 -8.89 -5.67
C TRP A 146 -14.99 -9.50 -5.87
N SER A 147 -15.06 -10.78 -6.22
CA SER A 147 -16.32 -11.49 -6.44
C SER A 147 -17.17 -11.56 -5.19
N ALA A 148 -16.55 -11.81 -4.03
CA ALA A 148 -17.24 -11.78 -2.74
C ALA A 148 -17.80 -10.39 -2.40
N TRP A 149 -17.06 -9.32 -2.71
CA TRP A 149 -17.52 -7.96 -2.51
C TRP A 149 -18.71 -7.60 -3.43
N LEU A 150 -18.66 -7.99 -4.71
CA LEU A 150 -19.80 -7.81 -5.62
C LEU A 150 -21.03 -8.59 -5.14
N ALA A 151 -20.86 -9.82 -4.65
CA ALA A 151 -21.96 -10.60 -4.08
C ALA A 151 -22.58 -9.92 -2.85
N MET A 152 -21.78 -9.19 -2.06
CA MET A 152 -22.29 -8.37 -0.95
C MET A 152 -23.09 -7.16 -1.45
N GLN A 153 -22.72 -6.54 -2.57
CA GLN A 153 -23.54 -5.50 -3.18
C GLN A 153 -24.86 -6.06 -3.71
N ASP A 154 -24.83 -7.24 -4.32
CA ASP A 154 -26.00 -7.94 -4.83
C ASP A 154 -27.03 -8.26 -3.73
N TRP A 155 -26.60 -8.49 -2.47
CA TRP A 155 -27.52 -8.63 -1.33
C TRP A 155 -28.42 -7.40 -1.14
N MET A 156 -27.94 -6.20 -1.48
CA MET A 156 -28.74 -4.97 -1.35
C MET A 156 -29.82 -4.82 -2.43
N VAL A 157 -29.81 -5.70 -3.44
CA VAL A 157 -30.86 -5.83 -4.45
C VAL A 157 -31.73 -6.99 -3.98
N GLY A 158 -32.94 -6.72 -3.49
CA GLY A 158 -33.84 -7.71 -2.87
C GLY A 158 -34.09 -8.98 -3.71
N PRO A 159 -34.82 -9.98 -3.16
CA PRO A 159 -34.91 -11.33 -3.74
C PRO A 159 -35.21 -11.25 -5.24
N ARG A 160 -34.34 -11.88 -6.03
CA ARG A 160 -34.51 -11.99 -7.49
C ARG A 160 -35.90 -12.56 -7.72
N SER A 161 -36.81 -11.74 -8.26
CA SER A 161 -38.13 -12.24 -8.67
C SER A 161 -37.91 -13.36 -9.70
N PRO A 162 -38.68 -14.45 -9.60
CA PRO A 162 -38.49 -15.65 -10.41
C PRO A 162 -38.59 -15.40 -11.92
#